data_AF-Q5MR22-F1
#
_entry.id   AF-Q5MR22-F1
#
_cell.length_a   1.000
_cell.length_b   1.000
_cell.length_c   1.000
_cell.angle_alpha   90.00
_cell.angle_beta   90.00
_cell.angle_gamma   90.00
#
_symmetry.space_group_name_H-M   'P 1'
#
loop_
_entity.id
_entity.type
_entity.pdbx_description
1 polymer ?
#
loop_
_entity_poly.entity_id
_entity_poly.type
_entity_poly.pdbx_seq_one_letter_code
_entity_poly.pdbx_strand_id
1 'polypeptide(L)' 'DPVINAAFEVFSGKLKELEGIIDGRNNDSKLNNRNGAGVMPYELLKPYSEPGVTGKGVPYSISI' A
#
# COMPACT_ATOMS: atom_id res chain seq x y z
N ASP A 1 26.30 4.50 4.72
CA ASP A 1 26.57 5.74 3.97
C ASP A 1 25.45 6.73 4.30
N PRO A 2 25.75 7.92 4.81
CA PRO A 2 24.74 8.91 5.19
C PRO A 2 23.82 9.32 4.03
N VAL A 3 24.31 9.30 2.78
CA VAL A 3 23.51 9.64 1.60
C VAL A 3 22.49 8.54 1.30
N ILE A 4 22.91 7.27 1.38
CA ILE A 4 22.04 6.12 1.15
C ILE A 4 20.92 6.07 2.20
N ASN A 5 21.26 6.30 3.46
CA ASN A 5 20.27 6.32 4.54
C ASN A 5 19.25 7.46 4.35
N ALA A 6 19.69 8.66 3.99
CA ALA A 6 18.79 9.77 3.70
C ALA A 6 17.85 9.46 2.51
N ALA A 7 18.36 8.84 1.45
CA ALA A 7 17.54 8.43 0.31
C ALA A 7 16.51 7.35 0.70
N PHE A 8 16.89 6.41 1.57
CA PHE A 8 15.98 5.39 2.08
C PHE A 8 14.85 5.97 2.94
N GLU A 9 15.15 6.95 3.80
CA GLU A 9 14.12 7.64 4.59
C GLU A 9 13.12 8.38 3.71
N VAL A 10 13.59 9.06 2.66
CA VAL A 10 12.71 9.71 1.66
C VAL A 10 11.83 8.67 0.96
N PHE A 11 12.39 7.51 0.60
CA PHE A 11 11.64 6.42 -0.01
C PHE A 11 10.55 5.88 0.92
N SER A 12 10.88 5.61 2.19
CA SER A 12 9.94 5.18 3.22
C SER A 12 8.80 6.19 3.41
N GLY A 13 9.12 7.49 3.42
CA GLY A 13 8.12 8.57 3.46
C GLY A 13 7.15 8.52 2.27
N LYS A 14 7.65 8.32 1.05
CA LYS A 14 6.82 8.20 -0.15
C LYS A 14 5.93 6.97 -0.15
N LEU A 15 6.36 5.86 0.44
CA LEU A 15 5.52 4.68 0.60
C LEU A 15 4.32 4.95 1.51
N LYS A 16 4.51 5.71 2.60
CA LYS A 16 3.39 6.14 3.46
C LYS A 16 2.41 7.04 2.72
N GLU A 17 2.91 7.95 1.89
CA GLU A 17 2.05 8.79 1.03
C GLU A 17 1.25 7.94 0.03
N LEU A 18 1.87 6.92 -0.56
CA LEU A 18 1.22 6.00 -1.49
C LEU A 18 0.04 5.27 -0.84
N GLU A 19 0.17 4.85 0.41
CA GLU A 19 -0.92 4.23 1.16
C GLU A 19 -2.16 5.14 1.24
N GLY A 20 -1.95 6.43 1.57
CA GLY A 20 -3.03 7.42 1.58
C GLY A 20 -3.66 7.67 0.21
N ILE A 21 -2.86 7.62 -0.88
CA ILE A 21 -3.37 7.72 -2.26
C ILE A 21 -4.28 6.53 -2.58
N ILE A 22 -3.89 5.32 -2.19
CA ILE A 22 -4.70 4.10 -2.40
C ILE A 22 -6.02 4.22 -1.64
N ASP A 23 -6.00 4.69 -0.39
CA ASP A 23 -7.20 4.94 0.40
C ASP A 23 -8.13 5.97 -0.23
N GLY A 24 -7.57 7.09 -0.72
CA GLY A 24 -8.32 8.09 -1.46
C GLY A 24 -9.00 7.50 -2.70
N ARG A 25 -8.30 6.64 -3.45
CA ARG A 25 -8.85 5.98 -4.64
C ARG A 25 -9.92 4.94 -4.30
N ASN A 26 -9.74 4.19 -3.21
CA ASN A 26 -10.74 3.23 -2.75
C ASN A 26 -12.02 3.94 -2.28
N ASN A 27 -11.93 5.16 -1.77
CA ASN A 27 -13.09 5.96 -1.38
C ASN A 27 -13.73 6.77 -2.53
N ASP A 28 -13.08 6.83 -3.71
CA ASP A 28 -13.62 7.55 -4.86
C ASP A 28 -14.69 6.71 -5.58
N SER A 29 -15.95 7.11 -5.39
CA SER A 29 -17.13 6.50 -6.04
C SER A 29 -17.09 6.52 -7.57
N LYS A 30 -16.24 7.34 -8.20
CA LYS A 30 -16.05 7.32 -9.66
C LYS A 30 -15.22 6.11 -10.12
N LEU A 31 -14.46 5.51 -9.22
CA LEU A 31 -13.58 4.37 -9.49
C LEU A 31 -14.28 3.04 -9.17
N ASN A 32 -15.16 2.62 -10.08
CA ASN A 32 -16.03 1.45 -9.93
C ASN A 32 -15.28 0.11 -9.78
N ASN A 33 -14.00 0.03 -10.17
CA ASN A 33 -13.18 -1.19 -10.11
C ASN A 33 -12.27 -1.23 -8.86
N ARG A 34 -12.63 -0.48 -7.80
CA ARG A 34 -11.92 -0.45 -6.52
C ARG A 34 -12.64 -1.21 -5.42
N ASN A 35 -13.97 -1.14 -5.43
CA ASN A 35 -14.86 -1.85 -4.51
C ASN A 35 -15.99 -2.51 -5.29
N GLY A 36 -16.56 -3.58 -4.75
CA GLY A 36 -17.72 -4.26 -5.34
C GLY A 36 -18.62 -4.85 -4.25
N ALA A 37 -19.83 -5.27 -4.61
CA ALA A 37 -20.74 -5.91 -3.67
C ALA A 37 -20.11 -7.20 -3.11
N GLY A 38 -19.81 -7.22 -1.80
CA GLY A 38 -19.12 -8.34 -1.16
C GLY A 38 -17.63 -8.47 -1.48
N VAL A 39 -17.04 -7.49 -2.19
CA VAL A 39 -15.61 -7.47 -2.52
C VAL A 39 -14.91 -6.45 -1.62
N MET A 40 -13.85 -6.90 -0.95
CA MET A 40 -12.99 -6.03 -0.16
C MET A 40 -12.35 -4.94 -1.03
N PRO A 41 -12.13 -3.73 -0.49
CA PRO A 41 -11.42 -2.67 -1.20
C PRO A 41 -10.06 -3.14 -1.74
N TYR A 42 -9.62 -2.52 -2.83
CA TYR A 42 -8.35 -2.87 -3.45
C TYR A 42 -7.15 -2.41 -2.60
N GLU A 43 -6.63 -3.31 -1.77
CA GLU A 43 -5.54 -3.02 -0.82
C GLU A 43 -4.23 -3.78 -1.08
N LEU A 44 -4.19 -4.65 -2.10
CA LEU A 44 -3.04 -5.54 -2.37
C LEU A 44 -1.70 -4.79 -2.53
N LEU A 45 -1.73 -3.56 -3.06
CA LEU A 45 -0.54 -2.74 -3.28
C LEU A 45 -0.23 -1.78 -2.14
N LYS A 46 -0.93 -1.87 -1.00
CA LYS A 46 -0.54 -1.12 0.19
C LYS A 46 0.82 -1.64 0.68
N PRO A 47 1.79 -0.76 0.97
CA PRO A 47 3.15 -1.20 1.32
C PRO A 47 3.19 -1.98 2.63
N TYR A 48 2.36 -1.61 3.60
CA TYR A 48 2.41 -2.15 4.96
C TYR A 48 1.22 -3.06 5.26
N SER A 49 1.46 -4.05 6.10
CA SER A 49 0.44 -4.96 6.61
C SER A 49 0.81 -5.47 7.99
N GLU A 50 -0.22 -5.78 8.77
CA GLU A 50 -0.08 -6.59 9.98
C GLU A 50 0.16 -8.06 9.61
N PRO A 51 0.68 -8.87 10.55
CA PRO A 51 0.79 -10.31 10.38
C PRO A 51 -0.58 -10.98 10.18
N GLY A 52 -0.64 -11.96 9.27
CA GLY A 52 -1.84 -12.76 9.02
C GLY A 52 -2.38 -12.61 7.59
N VAL A 53 -3.60 -13.11 7.36
CA VAL A 53 -4.28 -13.05 6.07
C VAL A 53 -5.04 -11.73 5.97
N THR A 54 -4.36 -10.68 5.53
CA THR A 54 -4.88 -9.30 5.56
C THR A 54 -5.35 -8.77 4.21
N GLY A 55 -4.93 -9.39 3.09
CA GLY A 55 -5.23 -8.90 1.74
C GLY A 55 -4.49 -7.60 1.36
N LYS A 56 -3.42 -7.25 2.10
CA LYS A 56 -2.56 -6.09 1.86
C LYS A 56 -1.12 -6.36 2.28
N GLY A 57 -0.20 -5.47 1.91
CA GLY A 57 1.22 -5.57 2.24
C GLY A 57 2.07 -6.08 1.07
N VAL A 58 3.16 -5.38 0.79
CA VAL A 58 4.13 -5.77 -0.26
C VAL A 58 5.45 -6.14 0.41
N PRO A 59 5.85 -7.42 0.42
CA PRO A 59 7.13 -7.82 0.97
C PRO A 59 8.26 -7.32 0.05
N TYR A 60 9.43 -7.04 0.64
CA TYR A 60 10.60 -6.63 -0.13
C TYR A 60 11.23 -7.77 -0.95
N SER A 61 10.82 -9.00 -0.70
CA SER A 61 11.33 -10.20 -1.37
C SER A 61 10.23 -11.24 -1.54
N ILE A 62 10.50 -12.26 -2.36
CA ILE A 62 9.64 -13.43 -2.47
C ILE A 62 9.89 -14.28 -1.22
N SER A 63 8.94 -14.25 -0.29
CA SER A 63 9.05 -14.91 1.02
C SER A 63 8.03 -16.03 1.23
N ILE A 64 7.18 -16.32 0.23
CA ILE A 64 6.21 -17.41 0.21
C ILE A 64 5.89 -17.81 -1.23
#